data_AF-A0A951WT33-F1
#
_entry.id   AF-A0A951WT33-F1
#
_cell.length_a   1.000
_cell.length_b   1.000
_cell.length_c   1.000
_cell.angle_alpha   90.00
_cell.angle_beta   90.00
_cell.angle_gamma   90.00
#
_symmetry.space_group_name_H-M   'P 1'
#
loop_
_entity.id
_entity.type
_entity.pdbx_description
1 polymer ?
#
loop_
_entity_poly.entity_id
_entity_poly.type
_entity_poly.pdbx_seq_one_letter_code
_entity_poly.pdbx_strand_id
1 'polypeptide(L)'
;MQERGKADMDDERVRWAKLPGDAIFGAREDAVEHPVDITGDLWQTMGRAIVEADSAGESGAVVWTALEAQMKRALADPAEPLPVMIDLTSWDERAESLESFVRHHLDTLADHWPTLAKQDRVAPLISGIEIADPARTGARHAAVEAFLRAHPDLSSLVVTVSAV
;
A
#
# COMPACT_ATOMS: atom_id res chain seq x y z
N MET A 1 25.15 11.24 11.05
CA MET A 1 23.93 11.79 11.68
C MET A 1 22.93 12.01 10.53
N GLN A 2 21.91 11.20 10.28
CA GLN A 2 21.34 10.02 10.92
C GLN A 2 21.11 8.94 9.83
N GLU A 3 21.64 7.74 10.05
CA GLU A 3 21.15 6.50 9.42
C GLU A 3 19.85 6.12 10.13
N ARG A 4 18.70 6.33 9.51
CA ARG A 4 17.42 5.78 9.98
C ARG A 4 16.60 5.35 8.78
N GLY A 5 16.37 4.04 8.69
CA GLY A 5 15.52 3.42 7.66
C GLY A 5 16.03 2.07 7.11
N LYS A 6 17.15 1.52 7.61
CA LYS A 6 17.74 0.25 7.11
C LYS A 6 17.40 -0.99 7.95
N ALA A 7 16.36 -0.96 8.76
CA ALA A 7 15.88 -2.14 9.49
C ALA A 7 14.38 -2.25 9.18
N ASP A 8 13.96 -3.08 8.22
CA ASP A 8 13.79 -4.53 8.41
C ASP A 8 13.74 -5.22 7.03
N MET A 9 14.91 -5.47 6.44
CA MET A 9 15.11 -5.67 4.99
C MET A 9 15.30 -7.16 4.59
N ASP A 10 14.83 -8.09 5.41
CA ASP A 10 14.96 -9.55 5.18
C ASP A 10 13.60 -10.27 5.02
N ASP A 11 12.48 -9.54 4.90
CA ASP A 11 11.18 -10.15 4.58
C ASP A 11 11.06 -10.29 3.04
N GLU A 12 11.31 -11.49 2.52
CA GLU A 12 11.21 -11.84 1.09
C GLU A 12 9.82 -11.57 0.46
N ARG A 13 8.83 -11.22 1.29
CA ARG A 13 7.44 -10.88 0.92
C ARG A 13 7.21 -9.39 0.62
N VAL A 14 8.23 -8.53 0.72
CA VAL A 14 8.08 -7.10 0.39
C VAL A 14 8.87 -6.80 -0.87
N ARG A 15 8.18 -6.45 -1.95
CA ARG A 15 8.82 -6.04 -3.21
C ARG A 15 8.50 -4.58 -3.54
N TRP A 16 9.54 -3.83 -3.80
CA TRP A 16 9.48 -2.45 -4.28
C TRP A 16 9.44 -2.43 -5.79
N ALA A 17 8.61 -1.57 -6.37
CA ALA A 17 8.76 -1.22 -7.78
C ALA A 17 8.38 0.22 -8.06
N LYS A 18 9.08 0.76 -9.05
CA LYS A 18 8.78 2.04 -9.66
C LYS A 18 7.99 1.78 -10.94
N LEU A 19 6.91 2.53 -11.15
CA LEU A 19 6.16 2.43 -12.41
C LEU A 19 6.97 3.02 -13.56
N PRO A 20 7.01 2.38 -14.74
CA PRO A 20 7.63 2.98 -15.90
C PRO A 20 6.71 4.07 -16.47
N GLY A 21 7.00 5.32 -16.14
CA GLY A 21 6.80 6.44 -17.08
C GLY A 21 8.07 6.60 -17.92
N ASP A 22 8.01 7.26 -19.08
CA ASP A 22 9.13 7.45 -20.02
C ASP A 22 10.33 8.29 -19.48
N ALA A 23 10.69 8.19 -18.19
CA ALA A 23 11.47 9.17 -17.45
C ALA A 23 12.81 8.62 -16.91
N ILE A 24 13.88 9.35 -17.24
CA ILE A 24 15.23 9.18 -16.72
C ILE A 24 15.33 9.87 -15.34
N PHE A 25 16.04 9.19 -14.42
CA PHE A 25 16.64 9.63 -13.14
C PHE A 25 15.88 9.36 -11.84
N GLY A 26 16.64 8.87 -10.86
CA GLY A 26 16.27 8.74 -9.45
C GLY A 26 16.12 7.31 -8.92
N ALA A 27 16.78 6.31 -9.52
CA ALA A 27 16.82 4.97 -8.94
C ALA A 27 17.48 5.01 -7.56
N ARG A 28 16.82 4.44 -6.54
CA ARG A 28 17.58 3.83 -5.43
C ARG A 28 18.34 2.65 -6.03
N GLU A 29 19.64 2.53 -5.75
CA GLU A 29 20.52 1.50 -6.33
C GLU A 29 20.07 0.05 -6.05
N ASP A 30 19.12 -0.15 -5.14
CA ASP A 30 18.55 -1.44 -4.73
C ASP A 30 17.11 -1.71 -5.21
N ALA A 31 16.45 -0.75 -5.88
CA ALA A 31 15.13 -0.98 -6.45
C ALA A 31 15.24 -1.93 -7.65
N VAL A 32 14.76 -3.16 -7.49
CA VAL A 32 14.65 -4.08 -8.61
C VAL A 32 13.55 -3.55 -9.52
N GLU A 33 13.92 -3.03 -10.69
CA GLU A 33 13.00 -2.67 -11.77
C GLU A 33 12.33 -3.95 -12.30
N HIS A 34 11.34 -4.46 -11.56
CA HIS A 34 10.38 -5.38 -12.09
C HIS A 34 9.17 -4.58 -12.56
N PRO A 35 8.65 -4.82 -13.79
CA PRO A 35 7.34 -4.30 -14.15
C PRO A 35 6.35 -4.87 -13.13
N VAL A 36 5.87 -4.04 -12.21
CA VAL A 36 4.80 -4.46 -11.32
C VAL A 36 3.53 -4.49 -12.14
N ASP A 37 3.05 -5.69 -12.37
CA ASP A 37 1.70 -5.89 -12.85
C ASP A 37 0.72 -5.46 -11.75
N ILE A 38 0.39 -4.17 -11.77
CA ILE A 38 -0.66 -3.54 -10.97
C ILE A 38 -2.07 -4.02 -11.37
N THR A 39 -2.20 -4.86 -12.41
CA THR A 39 -3.48 -5.44 -12.89
C THR A 39 -3.81 -6.82 -12.31
N GLY A 40 -2.99 -7.35 -11.38
CA GLY A 40 -3.49 -8.32 -10.41
C GLY A 40 -2.63 -9.54 -10.16
N ASP A 41 -1.81 -9.99 -11.11
CA ASP A 41 -1.13 -11.28 -10.97
C ASP A 41 0.12 -11.19 -10.06
N LEU A 42 0.80 -10.05 -10.07
CA LEU A 42 2.07 -9.91 -9.35
C LEU A 42 1.87 -9.58 -7.87
N TRP A 43 0.98 -8.65 -7.52
CA TRP A 43 0.84 -8.23 -6.11
C TRP A 43 0.29 -9.33 -5.19
N GLN A 44 -0.57 -10.23 -5.71
CA GLN A 44 -1.04 -11.40 -4.96
C GLN A 44 0.05 -12.46 -4.76
N THR A 45 0.97 -12.63 -5.70
CA THR A 45 2.09 -13.56 -5.54
C THR A 45 3.22 -12.98 -4.67
N MET A 46 3.29 -11.65 -4.55
CA MET A 46 4.28 -10.94 -3.73
C MET A 46 3.84 -10.80 -2.27
N GLY A 47 2.54 -10.92 -1.97
CA GLY A 47 1.99 -10.57 -0.66
C GLY A 47 1.94 -9.05 -0.50
N ARG A 48 3.08 -8.35 -0.36
CA ARG A 48 3.08 -6.90 -0.18
C ARG A 48 3.87 -6.19 -1.27
N ALA A 49 3.21 -5.23 -1.92
CA ALA A 49 3.78 -4.41 -2.99
C ALA A 49 3.79 -2.94 -2.59
N ILE A 50 4.93 -2.28 -2.76
CA ILE A 50 5.04 -0.82 -2.65
C ILE A 50 5.36 -0.26 -4.02
N VAL A 51 4.50 0.66 -4.48
CA VAL A 51 4.56 1.32 -5.78
C VAL A 51 4.83 2.80 -5.59
N GLU A 52 5.90 3.28 -6.20
CA GLU A 52 6.23 4.69 -6.23
C GLU A 52 5.76 5.32 -7.56
N ALA A 53 4.94 6.36 -7.46
CA ALA A 53 4.42 7.16 -8.56
C ALA A 53 5.15 8.52 -8.65
N ASP A 54 5.12 9.16 -9.81
CA ASP A 54 5.78 10.47 -10.01
C ASP A 54 4.87 11.63 -9.62
N SER A 55 3.56 11.39 -9.48
CA SER A 55 2.60 12.39 -9.03
C SER A 55 1.41 11.82 -8.28
N ALA A 56 0.69 12.67 -7.54
CA ALA A 56 -0.56 12.31 -6.88
C ALA A 56 -1.65 11.85 -7.87
N GLY A 57 -1.68 12.42 -9.09
CA GLY A 57 -2.60 12.01 -10.14
C GLY A 57 -2.34 10.58 -10.63
N GLU A 58 -1.07 10.23 -10.79
CA GLU A 58 -0.65 8.87 -11.14
C GLU A 58 -0.90 7.89 -9.99
N SER A 59 -0.59 8.26 -8.75
CA SER A 59 -0.89 7.44 -7.57
C SER A 59 -2.37 7.04 -7.51
N GLY A 60 -3.27 8.01 -7.72
CA GLY A 60 -4.71 7.74 -7.81
C GLY A 60 -5.06 6.79 -8.94
N ALA A 61 -4.53 7.01 -10.15
CA ALA A 61 -4.78 6.15 -11.31
C ALA A 61 -4.34 4.70 -11.07
N VAL A 62 -3.22 4.49 -10.38
CA VAL A 62 -2.70 3.17 -10.03
C VAL A 62 -3.62 2.45 -9.06
N VAL A 63 -4.06 3.12 -7.99
CA VAL A 63 -5.01 2.53 -7.04
C VAL A 63 -6.32 2.16 -7.72
N TRP A 64 -6.87 3.04 -8.57
CA TRP A 64 -8.10 2.76 -9.30
C TRP A 64 -7.95 1.58 -10.26
N THR A 65 -6.81 1.48 -10.95
CA THR A 65 -6.52 0.35 -11.85
C THR A 65 -6.44 -0.96 -11.08
N ALA A 66 -5.73 -0.97 -9.95
CA ALA A 66 -5.62 -2.14 -9.09
C ALA A 66 -6.98 -2.54 -8.48
N LEU A 67 -7.78 -1.56 -8.05
CA LEU A 67 -9.12 -1.77 -7.52
C LEU A 67 -10.03 -2.42 -8.56
N GLU A 68 -10.09 -1.87 -9.78
CA GLU A 68 -10.92 -2.40 -10.86
C GLU A 68 -10.52 -3.83 -11.22
N ALA A 69 -9.23 -4.09 -11.31
CA ALA A 69 -8.71 -5.42 -11.63
C ALA A 69 -9.05 -6.44 -10.55
N GLN A 70 -8.82 -6.10 -9.27
CA GLN A 70 -9.12 -7.01 -8.16
C GLN A 70 -10.63 -7.22 -7.98
N MET A 71 -11.45 -6.18 -8.18
CA MET A 71 -12.89 -6.32 -8.16
C MET A 71 -13.37 -7.30 -9.23
N LYS A 72 -12.85 -7.23 -10.46
CA LYS A 72 -13.21 -8.19 -11.52
C LYS A 72 -12.89 -9.63 -11.12
N ARG A 73 -11.76 -9.87 -10.45
CA ARG A 73 -11.37 -11.20 -9.94
C ARG A 73 -12.30 -11.67 -8.82
N ALA A 74 -12.52 -10.84 -7.80
CA ALA A 74 -13.39 -11.16 -6.67
C ALA A 74 -14.86 -11.40 -7.07
N LEU A 75 -15.32 -10.75 -8.14
CA LEU A 75 -16.63 -11.01 -8.72
C LEU A 75 -16.69 -12.33 -9.51
N ALA A 76 -15.58 -12.78 -10.08
CA ALA A 76 -15.48 -14.02 -10.84
C ALA A 76 -15.21 -15.24 -9.94
N ASP A 77 -14.47 -15.06 -8.85
CA ASP A 77 -14.13 -16.12 -7.91
C ASP A 77 -14.30 -15.63 -6.44
N PRO A 78 -15.27 -16.19 -5.70
CA PRO A 78 -15.46 -15.91 -4.28
C PRO A 78 -14.31 -16.36 -3.38
N ALA A 79 -13.27 -17.04 -3.87
CA ALA A 79 -12.05 -17.32 -3.12
C ALA A 79 -11.09 -16.11 -3.08
N GLU A 80 -11.18 -15.22 -4.07
CA GLU A 80 -10.28 -14.09 -4.23
C GLU A 80 -10.47 -13.02 -3.12
N PRO A 81 -9.40 -12.31 -2.73
CA PRO A 81 -9.48 -11.23 -1.77
C PRO A 81 -10.36 -10.07 -2.26
N LEU A 82 -11.17 -9.50 -1.37
CA LEU A 82 -11.91 -8.27 -1.66
C LEU A 82 -10.98 -7.05 -1.57
N PRO A 83 -10.92 -6.19 -2.60
CA PRO A 83 -10.10 -4.99 -2.52
C PRO A 83 -10.72 -3.98 -1.55
N VAL A 84 -9.89 -3.39 -0.69
CA VAL A 84 -10.30 -2.36 0.27
C VAL A 84 -9.44 -1.13 0.03
N MET A 85 -10.05 -0.05 -0.46
CA MET A 85 -9.33 1.22 -0.64
C MET A 85 -9.20 1.94 0.70
N ILE A 86 -7.98 2.36 1.04
CA ILE A 86 -7.66 3.13 2.24
C ILE A 86 -6.98 4.42 1.81
N ASP A 87 -7.76 5.50 1.74
CA ASP A 87 -7.28 6.83 1.37
C ASP A 87 -6.83 7.60 2.62
N LEU A 88 -5.53 7.77 2.77
CA LEU A 88 -4.90 8.45 3.89
C LEU A 88 -4.89 9.98 3.76
N THR A 89 -5.41 10.56 2.68
CA THR A 89 -5.47 12.03 2.54
C THR A 89 -6.28 12.68 3.65
N SER A 90 -7.32 12.00 4.13
CA SER A 90 -8.21 12.46 5.22
C SER A 90 -7.76 12.07 6.62
N TRP A 91 -6.79 11.16 6.75
CA TRP A 91 -6.37 10.64 8.04
C TRP A 91 -5.57 11.67 8.84
N ASP A 92 -6.00 12.02 10.05
CA ASP A 92 -5.19 12.83 10.97
C ASP A 92 -4.49 11.92 11.99
N GLU A 93 -3.20 11.68 11.77
CA GLU A 93 -2.37 10.82 12.62
C GLU A 93 -2.22 11.32 14.06
N ARG A 94 -2.60 12.57 14.35
CA ARG A 94 -2.61 13.15 15.70
C ARG A 94 -3.92 12.89 16.43
N ALA A 95 -5.02 12.72 15.68
CA ALA A 95 -6.34 12.50 16.24
C ALA A 95 -6.61 11.01 16.49
N GLU A 96 -6.09 10.13 15.62
CA GLU A 96 -6.34 8.69 15.71
C GLU A 96 -5.20 7.84 15.15
N SER A 97 -5.10 6.60 15.64
CA SER A 97 -4.17 5.61 15.10
C SER A 97 -4.61 5.13 13.71
N LEU A 98 -3.66 4.65 12.89
CA LEU A 98 -3.97 4.11 11.57
C LEU A 98 -4.96 2.92 11.65
N GLU A 99 -4.78 2.01 12.61
CA GLU A 99 -5.71 0.89 12.83
C GLU A 99 -7.13 1.40 13.15
N SER A 100 -7.25 2.43 13.99
CA SER A 100 -8.55 3.05 14.29
C SER A 100 -9.17 3.67 13.05
N PHE A 101 -8.39 4.42 12.27
CA PHE A 101 -8.83 5.03 11.02
C PHE A 101 -9.34 3.99 10.01
N VAL A 102 -8.59 2.91 9.80
CA VAL A 102 -8.98 1.81 8.90
C VAL A 102 -10.27 1.15 9.38
N ARG A 103 -10.40 0.88 10.68
CA ARG A 103 -11.64 0.33 11.25
C ARG A 103 -12.82 1.27 11.10
N HIS A 104 -12.64 2.58 11.26
CA HIS A 104 -13.70 3.56 11.00
C HIS A 104 -14.11 3.57 9.52
N HIS A 105 -13.15 3.47 8.60
CA HIS A 105 -13.41 3.45 7.16
C HIS A 105 -14.16 2.19 6.70
N LEU A 106 -13.91 1.07 7.38
CA LEU A 106 -14.54 -0.23 7.10
C LEU A 106 -15.94 -0.37 7.72
N ASP A 107 -16.32 0.50 8.67
CA ASP A 107 -17.60 0.44 9.38
C ASP A 107 -17.88 -0.98 9.91
N THR A 108 -19.01 -1.60 9.55
CA THR A 108 -19.37 -2.95 10.00
C THR A 108 -18.41 -4.05 9.55
N LEU A 109 -17.62 -3.83 8.48
CA LEU A 109 -16.58 -4.78 8.05
C LEU A 109 -15.40 -4.82 9.04
N ALA A 110 -15.23 -3.78 9.86
CA ALA A 110 -14.14 -3.68 10.83
C ALA A 110 -14.20 -4.75 11.93
N ASP A 111 -15.38 -5.27 12.24
CA ASP A 111 -15.57 -6.35 13.21
C ASP A 111 -15.02 -7.68 12.70
N HIS A 112 -14.94 -7.83 11.38
CA HIS A 112 -14.42 -9.01 10.72
C HIS A 112 -12.97 -8.84 10.25
N TRP A 113 -12.41 -7.63 10.34
CA TRP A 113 -11.08 -7.29 9.85
C TRP A 113 -9.97 -8.27 10.29
N PRO A 114 -9.83 -8.64 11.59
CA PRO A 114 -8.77 -9.56 12.00
C PRO A 114 -8.90 -10.96 11.37
N THR A 115 -10.14 -11.41 11.16
CA THR A 115 -10.41 -12.71 10.53
C THR A 115 -10.15 -12.63 9.03
N LEU A 116 -10.61 -11.56 8.38
CA LEU A 116 -10.43 -11.33 6.95
C LEU A 116 -8.94 -11.20 6.60
N ALA A 117 -8.17 -10.48 7.41
CA ALA A 117 -6.73 -10.32 7.25
C ALA A 117 -5.98 -11.66 7.41
N LYS A 118 -6.32 -12.47 8.42
CA LYS A 118 -5.70 -13.79 8.64
C LYS A 118 -6.02 -14.82 7.55
N GLN A 119 -7.16 -14.67 6.89
CA GLN A 119 -7.62 -15.59 5.85
C GLN A 119 -7.28 -15.09 4.44
N ASP A 120 -6.54 -13.98 4.32
CA ASP A 120 -6.23 -13.32 3.04
C ASP A 120 -7.50 -13.06 2.21
N ARG A 121 -8.57 -12.62 2.87
CA ARG A 121 -9.89 -12.36 2.26
C ARG A 121 -10.11 -10.90 1.91
N VAL A 122 -9.17 -10.05 2.26
CA VAL A 122 -9.14 -8.62 1.99
C VAL A 122 -7.77 -8.23 1.52
N ALA A 123 -7.73 -7.31 0.56
CA ALA A 123 -6.48 -6.87 -0.02
C ALA A 123 -6.43 -5.33 -0.06
N PRO A 124 -5.74 -4.69 0.90
CA PRO A 124 -5.77 -3.24 1.02
C PRO A 124 -5.00 -2.55 -0.08
N LEU A 125 -5.60 -1.47 -0.57
CA LEU A 125 -5.02 -0.56 -1.55
C LEU A 125 -4.87 0.79 -0.86
N ILE A 126 -3.66 1.09 -0.39
CA ILE A 126 -3.34 2.24 0.45
C ILE A 126 -2.74 3.36 -0.42
N SER A 127 -3.27 4.57 -0.33
CA SER A 127 -2.70 5.77 -0.99
C SER A 127 -2.85 7.03 -0.14
N GLY A 128 -2.25 8.13 -0.61
CA GLY A 128 -2.35 9.44 0.04
C GLY A 128 -1.49 9.56 1.31
N ILE A 129 -0.37 8.85 1.36
CA ILE A 129 0.60 8.94 2.47
C ILE A 129 1.18 10.35 2.54
N GLU A 130 1.33 10.97 1.39
CA GLU A 130 2.04 12.20 1.12
C GLU A 130 1.16 13.40 1.44
N ILE A 131 1.76 14.33 2.17
CA ILE A 131 1.14 15.60 2.52
C ILE A 131 2.18 16.70 2.45
N ALA A 132 1.70 17.95 2.40
CA ALA A 132 2.55 19.13 2.25
C ALA A 132 3.56 19.35 3.41
N ASP A 133 3.42 18.62 4.52
CA ASP A 133 4.31 18.69 5.69
C ASP A 133 5.21 17.43 5.75
N PRO A 134 6.52 17.56 5.43
CA PRO A 134 7.45 16.43 5.43
C PRO A 134 7.57 15.70 6.77
N ALA A 135 7.42 16.42 7.90
CA ALA A 135 7.51 15.82 9.22
C ALA A 135 6.34 14.85 9.47
N ARG A 136 5.17 15.17 8.91
CA ARG A 136 3.99 14.32 8.99
C ARG A 136 4.02 13.20 7.95
N THR A 137 4.56 13.44 6.75
CA THR A 137 4.81 12.38 5.75
C THR A 137 5.63 11.23 6.37
N GLY A 138 6.75 11.53 7.04
CA GLY A 138 7.55 10.50 7.71
C GLY A 138 6.80 9.72 8.80
N ALA A 139 5.96 10.40 9.58
CA ALA A 139 5.14 9.75 10.61
C ALA A 139 4.08 8.80 9.99
N ARG A 140 3.48 9.20 8.87
CA ARG A 140 2.50 8.38 8.14
C ARG A 140 3.15 7.15 7.51
N HIS A 141 4.33 7.28 6.89
CA HIS A 141 5.10 6.12 6.42
C HIS A 141 5.37 5.12 7.55
N ALA A 142 5.89 5.60 8.70
CA ALA A 142 6.18 4.73 9.84
C ALA A 142 4.93 4.02 10.38
N ALA A 143 3.77 4.69 10.35
CA ALA A 143 2.52 4.09 10.77
C ALA A 143 2.01 3.03 9.79
N VAL A 144 2.11 3.26 8.47
CA VAL A 144 1.78 2.26 7.44
C VAL A 144 2.69 1.05 7.58
N GLU A 145 3.99 1.23 7.75
CA GLU A 145 4.92 0.11 8.01
C GLU A 145 4.55 -0.66 9.29
N ALA A 146 4.22 0.02 10.38
CA ALA A 146 3.83 -0.62 11.62
C ALA A 146 2.53 -1.43 11.46
N PHE A 147 1.56 -0.90 10.71
CA PHE A 147 0.33 -1.60 10.36
C PHE A 147 0.61 -2.86 9.53
N LEU A 148 1.41 -2.75 8.46
CA LEU A 148 1.77 -3.91 7.64
C LEU A 148 2.55 -4.97 8.42
N ARG A 149 3.41 -4.58 9.37
CA ARG A 149 4.10 -5.53 10.26
C ARG A 149 3.15 -6.23 11.22
N ALA A 150 2.09 -5.55 11.67
CA ALA A 150 1.07 -6.15 12.54
C ALA A 150 0.20 -7.19 11.80
N HIS A 151 0.13 -7.10 10.47
CA HIS A 151 -0.68 -7.97 9.61
C HIS A 151 0.21 -8.65 8.54
N PRO A 152 1.11 -9.57 8.92
CA PRO A 152 2.16 -10.11 8.04
C PRO A 152 1.65 -11.01 6.90
N ASP A 153 0.40 -11.50 7.02
CA ASP A 153 -0.25 -12.36 6.02
C ASP A 153 -1.21 -11.57 5.12
N LEU A 154 -1.28 -10.25 5.30
CA LEU A 154 -2.17 -9.38 4.53
C LEU A 154 -1.55 -9.05 3.18
N SER A 155 -2.22 -9.46 2.11
CA SER A 155 -1.83 -9.02 0.78
C SER A 155 -2.17 -7.53 0.60
N SER A 156 -1.22 -6.66 0.27
CA SER A 156 -1.47 -5.21 0.20
C SER A 156 -0.69 -4.51 -0.91
N LEU A 157 -1.32 -3.49 -1.50
CA LEU A 157 -0.68 -2.53 -2.39
C LEU A 157 -0.59 -1.18 -1.67
N VAL A 158 0.61 -0.63 -1.56
CA VAL A 158 0.84 0.72 -1.06
C VAL A 158 1.35 1.58 -2.20
N VAL A 159 0.68 2.70 -2.46
CA VAL A 159 1.11 3.65 -3.49
C VAL A 159 1.59 4.93 -2.82
N THR A 160 2.84 5.27 -3.07
CA THR A 160 3.53 6.47 -2.57
C THR A 160 3.91 7.36 -3.75
N VAL A 161 4.15 8.64 -3.50
CA VAL A 161 4.64 9.60 -4.51
C VAL A 161 6.06 9.99 -4.18
N SER A 162 6.94 9.94 -5.19
CA SER A 162 8.32 10.41 -5.05
C SER A 162 8.34 11.84 -4.51
N ALA A 163 9.04 12.08 -3.40
CA ALA A 163 9.26 13.44 -2.91
C ALA A 163 10.11 14.21 -3.93
N VAL A 164 9.58 15.31 -4.46
CA VAL A 164 10.32 16.28 -5.30
C VAL A 164 11.25 17.12 -4.44
#